data_AF-A0A4Q7V420-F1
#
_entry.id   AF-A0A4Q7V420-F1
#
_cell.length_a   1.000
_cell.length_b   1.000
_cell.length_c   1.000
_cell.angle_alpha   90.00
_cell.angle_beta   90.00
_cell.angle_gamma   90.00
#
_symmetry.space_group_name_H-M   'P 1'
#
loop_
_entity.id
_entity.type
_entity.pdbx_description
1 polymer ?
#
loop_
_entity_poly.entity_id
_entity_poly.type
_entity_poly.pdbx_seq_one_letter_code
_entity_poly.pdbx_strand_id
1 'polypeptide(L)'
;MKSRLIDIPRLFRNYNILILLFLSFGFGSLVIIVDYQAHKKDVLRSREAIENEKKQFLKHSVDNAISYINYNNSKVEERLNKELSMQIQNAWKLAYGIYNRFKNSKSEQEIKTLIIETLRPLRYFNGRGYIYIINMDGYTQMHPITPEKEGHLLTDIKDISGKYVIQDEIKLMRNNK
;
A
#
# COMPACT_ATOMS: atom_id res chain seq x y z
N MET A 1 -97.38 -19.51 42.12
CA MET A 1 -96.09 -19.84 42.78
C MET A 1 -95.33 -20.82 41.89
N LYS A 2 -94.41 -20.35 41.03
CA LYS A 2 -93.58 -21.21 40.15
C LYS A 2 -92.12 -21.06 40.61
N SER A 3 -91.64 -22.01 41.41
CA SER A 3 -90.23 -22.07 41.80
C SER A 3 -89.40 -22.51 40.60
N ARG A 4 -88.48 -21.66 40.14
CA ARG A 4 -87.45 -22.05 39.17
C ARG A 4 -86.50 -23.01 39.87
N LEU A 5 -86.64 -24.31 39.62
CA LEU A 5 -85.63 -25.29 40.01
C LEU A 5 -84.37 -25.04 39.16
N ILE A 6 -83.22 -24.97 39.83
CA ILE A 6 -81.94 -24.68 39.23
C ILE A 6 -81.42 -25.95 38.52
N ASP A 7 -81.16 -25.88 37.21
CA ASP A 7 -80.58 -27.00 36.44
C ASP A 7 -79.08 -27.15 36.75
N ILE A 8 -78.78 -27.92 37.79
CA ILE A 8 -77.41 -28.18 38.28
C ILE A 8 -76.46 -28.69 37.17
N PRO A 9 -76.85 -29.62 36.27
CA PRO A 9 -75.96 -30.11 35.21
C PRO A 9 -75.58 -29.04 34.18
N ARG A 10 -76.49 -28.11 33.87
CA ARG A 10 -76.24 -27.02 32.91
C ARG A 10 -75.27 -26.00 33.49
N LEU A 11 -75.40 -25.69 34.78
CA LEU A 11 -74.46 -24.81 35.50
C LEU A 11 -73.06 -25.42 35.56
N PHE A 12 -72.97 -26.71 35.90
CA PHE A 12 -71.67 -27.41 35.96
C PHE A 12 -70.96 -27.42 34.60
N ARG A 13 -71.67 -27.69 33.50
CA ARG A 13 -71.10 -27.63 32.14
C ARG A 13 -70.60 -26.24 31.78
N ASN A 14 -71.39 -25.20 32.05
CA ASN A 14 -71.00 -23.83 31.75
C ASN A 14 -69.77 -23.39 32.56
N TYR A 15 -69.69 -23.78 33.83
CA TYR A 15 -68.52 -23.51 34.68
C TYR A 15 -67.24 -24.16 34.15
N ASN A 16 -67.29 -25.42 33.72
CA ASN A 16 -66.13 -26.10 33.11
C ASN A 16 -65.68 -25.45 31.79
N ILE A 17 -66.64 -25.03 30.96
CA ILE A 17 -66.32 -24.30 29.72
C ILE A 17 -65.60 -22.99 30.05
N LEU A 18 -66.05 -22.26 31.07
CA LEU A 18 -65.40 -21.02 31.50
C LEU A 18 -63.97 -21.25 32.02
N ILE A 19 -63.74 -22.32 32.77
CA ILE A 19 -62.39 -22.69 33.23
C ILE A 19 -61.49 -23.02 32.05
N LEU A 20 -61.97 -23.81 31.08
CA LEU A 20 -61.17 -24.18 29.90
C LEU A 20 -60.82 -22.95 29.06
N LEU A 21 -61.76 -22.02 28.89
CA LEU A 21 -61.50 -20.75 28.20
C LEU A 21 -60.47 -19.90 28.95
N PHE A 22 -60.58 -19.82 30.28
CA PHE A 22 -59.63 -19.10 31.11
C PHE A 22 -58.23 -19.70 31.04
N LEU A 23 -58.10 -21.04 31.13
CA LEU A 23 -56.82 -21.74 31.01
C LEU A 23 -56.20 -21.59 29.61
N SER A 24 -57.01 -21.68 28.56
CA SER A 24 -56.57 -21.48 27.18
C SER A 24 -56.07 -20.05 26.95
N PHE A 25 -56.80 -19.06 27.45
CA PHE A 25 -56.38 -17.66 27.38
C PHE A 25 -55.09 -17.40 28.17
N GLY A 26 -55.00 -17.95 29.39
CA GLY A 26 -53.79 -17.88 30.21
C GLY A 26 -52.58 -18.49 29.50
N PHE A 27 -52.73 -19.68 28.94
CA PHE A 27 -51.66 -20.34 28.19
C PHE A 27 -51.25 -19.53 26.95
N GLY A 28 -52.21 -19.07 26.15
CA GLY A 28 -51.93 -18.21 24.99
C GLY A 28 -51.20 -16.92 25.37
N SER A 29 -51.62 -16.27 26.46
CA SER A 29 -50.94 -15.06 26.96
C SER A 29 -49.50 -15.33 27.40
N LEU A 30 -49.24 -16.48 28.03
CA LEU A 30 -47.90 -16.89 28.46
C LEU A 30 -47.00 -17.15 27.25
N VAL A 31 -47.50 -17.87 26.24
CA VAL A 31 -46.75 -18.11 25.00
C VAL A 31 -46.40 -16.79 24.31
N ILE A 32 -47.34 -15.86 24.20
CA ILE A 32 -47.10 -14.53 23.60
C ILE A 32 -46.03 -13.76 24.38
N ILE A 33 -46.05 -13.79 25.71
CA ILE A 33 -45.05 -13.09 26.54
C ILE A 33 -43.65 -13.69 26.37
N VAL A 34 -43.55 -15.02 26.35
CA VAL A 34 -42.28 -15.72 26.17
C VAL A 34 -41.71 -15.46 24.77
N ASP A 35 -42.56 -15.58 23.74
CA ASP A 35 -42.18 -15.34 22.35
C ASP A 35 -41.75 -13.89 22.14
N TYR A 36 -42.51 -12.91 22.65
CA TYR A 36 -42.15 -11.49 22.56
C TYR A 36 -40.80 -11.18 23.22
N GLN A 37 -40.51 -11.79 24.37
CA GLN A 37 -39.20 -11.63 25.02
C GLN A 37 -38.06 -12.27 24.23
N ALA A 38 -38.28 -13.47 23.68
CA ALA A 38 -37.32 -14.13 22.81
C ALA A 38 -37.03 -13.28 21.57
N HIS A 39 -38.08 -12.80 20.90
CA HIS A 39 -37.98 -11.97 19.70
C HIS A 39 -37.22 -10.65 19.97
N LYS A 40 -37.48 -10.00 21.11
CA LYS A 40 -36.76 -8.78 21.52
C LYS A 40 -35.27 -9.06 21.73
N LYS A 41 -34.93 -10.19 22.35
CA LYS A 41 -33.55 -10.60 22.59
C LYS A 41 -32.81 -10.92 21.29
N ASP A 42 -33.48 -11.59 20.36
CA ASP A 42 -32.90 -11.95 19.06
C ASP A 42 -32.65 -10.71 18.20
N VAL A 43 -33.57 -9.73 18.19
CA VAL A 43 -33.34 -8.45 17.49
C VAL A 43 -32.11 -7.72 18.03
N LEU A 44 -31.90 -7.71 19.36
CA LEU A 44 -30.72 -7.10 19.95
C LEU A 44 -29.43 -7.84 19.57
N ARG A 45 -29.44 -9.18 19.65
CA ARG A 45 -28.30 -10.00 19.25
C ARG A 45 -27.95 -9.84 17.78
N SER A 46 -28.94 -9.81 16.88
CA SER A 46 -28.70 -9.58 15.46
C SER A 46 -28.11 -8.20 15.20
N ARG A 47 -28.57 -7.16 15.93
CA ARG A 47 -27.97 -5.82 15.83
C ARG A 47 -26.51 -5.83 16.27
N GLU A 48 -26.20 -6.41 17.43
CA GLU A 48 -24.82 -6.54 17.91
C GLU A 48 -23.93 -7.33 16.95
N ALA A 49 -24.45 -8.41 16.37
CA ALA A 49 -23.74 -9.22 15.38
C ALA A 49 -23.41 -8.41 14.12
N ILE A 50 -24.38 -7.67 13.57
CA ILE A 50 -24.19 -6.80 12.40
C ILE A 50 -23.20 -5.68 12.71
N GLU A 51 -23.26 -5.08 13.91
CA GLU A 51 -22.29 -4.06 14.31
C GLU A 51 -20.88 -4.61 14.42
N ASN A 52 -20.72 -5.80 15.00
CA ASN A 52 -19.43 -6.46 15.12
C ASN A 52 -18.88 -6.88 13.76
N GLU A 53 -19.72 -7.41 12.88
CA GLU A 53 -19.36 -7.74 11.50
C GLU A 53 -18.87 -6.50 10.74
N LYS A 54 -19.59 -5.38 10.83
CA LYS A 54 -19.19 -4.11 10.23
C LYS A 54 -17.84 -3.61 10.77
N LYS A 55 -17.63 -3.69 12.09
CA LYS A 55 -16.36 -3.31 12.73
C LYS A 55 -15.21 -4.19 12.26
N GLN A 56 -15.42 -5.51 12.20
CA GLN A 56 -14.41 -6.46 11.72
C GLN A 56 -14.09 -6.23 10.24
N PHE A 57 -15.12 -6.05 9.40
CA PHE A 57 -14.95 -5.74 7.99
C PHE A 57 -14.13 -4.45 7.79
N LEU A 58 -14.45 -3.39 8.53
CA LEU A 58 -13.70 -2.14 8.45
C LEU A 58 -12.24 -2.32 8.88
N LYS A 59 -12.01 -3.03 10.00
CA LYS A 59 -10.66 -3.36 10.48
C LYS A 59 -9.87 -4.12 9.41
N HIS A 60 -10.43 -5.19 8.86
CA HIS A 60 -9.79 -5.97 7.80
C HIS A 60 -9.52 -5.16 6.54
N SER A 61 -10.44 -4.26 6.17
CA SER A 61 -10.25 -3.38 5.02
C SER A 61 -9.08 -2.43 5.22
N VAL A 62 -8.92 -1.86 6.42
CA VAL A 62 -7.78 -1.02 6.79
C VAL A 62 -6.49 -1.83 6.81
N ASP A 63 -6.49 -3.01 7.45
CA ASP A 63 -5.32 -3.88 7.53
C ASP A 63 -4.84 -4.32 6.14
N ASN A 64 -5.79 -4.62 5.23
CA ASN A 64 -5.50 -4.95 3.84
C ASN A 64 -4.92 -3.77 3.07
N ALA A 65 -5.46 -2.55 3.28
CA ALA A 65 -4.93 -1.35 2.65
C ALA A 65 -3.49 -1.06 3.11
N ILE A 66 -3.22 -1.17 4.41
CA ILE A 66 -1.85 -1.03 4.97
C ILE A 66 -0.93 -2.08 4.38
N SER A 67 -1.36 -3.34 4.33
CA SER A 67 -0.57 -4.45 3.78
C SER A 67 -0.23 -4.21 2.29
N TYR A 68 -1.20 -3.73 1.52
CA TYR A 68 -1.00 -3.37 0.11
C TYR A 68 -0.01 -2.22 -0.07
N ILE A 69 -0.11 -1.17 0.76
CA ILE A 69 0.83 -0.04 0.76
C ILE A 69 2.23 -0.53 1.11
N ASN A 70 2.38 -1.34 2.15
CA ASN A 70 3.68 -1.88 2.57
C ASN A 70 4.31 -2.78 1.49
N TYR A 71 3.50 -3.64 0.86
CA TYR A 71 3.96 -4.46 -0.26
C TYR A 71 4.45 -3.60 -1.43
N ASN A 72 3.67 -2.60 -1.85
CA ASN A 72 4.10 -1.68 -2.89
C ASN A 72 5.38 -0.94 -2.50
N ASN A 73 5.47 -0.40 -1.28
CA ASN A 73 6.67 0.29 -0.79
C ASN A 73 7.90 -0.62 -0.83
N SER A 74 7.77 -1.89 -0.42
CA SER A 74 8.86 -2.88 -0.49
C SER A 74 9.32 -3.17 -1.91
N LYS A 75 8.45 -2.99 -2.91
CA LYS A 75 8.75 -3.22 -4.33
C LYS A 75 9.19 -1.96 -5.06
N VAL A 76 8.90 -0.78 -4.53
CA VAL A 76 9.31 0.50 -5.13
C VAL A 76 10.83 0.62 -5.15
N GLU A 77 11.51 0.32 -4.04
CA GLU A 77 12.97 0.42 -3.98
C GLU A 77 13.65 -0.59 -4.92
N GLU A 78 13.23 -1.85 -4.91
CA GLU A 78 13.75 -2.89 -5.80
C GLU A 78 13.56 -2.50 -7.27
N ARG A 79 12.36 -2.03 -7.65
CA ARG A 79 12.06 -1.59 -9.01
C ARG A 79 12.90 -0.38 -9.41
N LEU A 80 13.00 0.62 -8.52
CA LEU A 80 13.78 1.83 -8.77
C LEU A 80 15.26 1.51 -8.97
N ASN A 81 15.83 0.64 -8.13
CA ASN A 81 17.22 0.18 -8.25
C ASN A 81 17.46 -0.57 -9.56
N LYS A 82 16.51 -1.42 -9.98
CA LYS A 82 16.58 -2.14 -11.26
C LYS A 82 16.51 -1.19 -12.45
N GLU A 83 15.61 -0.22 -12.42
CA GLU A 83 15.49 0.80 -13.47
C GLU A 83 16.74 1.67 -13.55
N LEU A 84 17.25 2.16 -12.42
CA LEU A 84 18.49 2.95 -12.36
C LEU A 84 19.68 2.16 -12.95
N SER A 85 19.86 0.92 -12.51
CA SER A 85 20.92 0.04 -13.01
C SER A 85 20.84 -0.16 -14.52
N MET A 86 19.62 -0.33 -15.06
CA MET A 86 19.41 -0.47 -16.49
C MET A 86 19.80 0.80 -17.26
N GLN A 87 19.47 1.99 -16.75
CA GLN A 87 19.84 3.24 -17.43
C GLN A 87 21.35 3.47 -17.42
N ILE A 88 22.04 3.20 -16.30
CA ILE A 88 23.49 3.29 -16.22
C ILE A 88 24.16 2.29 -17.17
N GLN A 89 23.67 1.03 -17.23
CA GLN A 89 24.19 0.03 -18.16
C GLN A 89 24.01 0.45 -19.63
N ASN A 90 22.88 1.06 -19.98
CA ASN A 90 22.64 1.53 -21.34
C ASN A 90 23.59 2.66 -21.73
N ALA A 91 23.79 3.64 -20.84
CA ALA A 91 24.73 4.72 -21.06
C ALA A 91 26.18 4.21 -21.17
N TRP A 92 26.56 3.25 -20.32
CA TRP A 92 27.86 2.59 -20.41
C TRP A 92 28.04 1.86 -21.75
N LYS A 93 27.05 1.08 -22.20
CA LYS A 93 27.09 0.40 -23.50
C LYS A 93 27.25 1.38 -24.66
N LEU A 94 26.56 2.52 -24.60
CA LEU A 94 26.66 3.55 -25.62
C LEU A 94 28.06 4.19 -25.65
N ALA A 95 28.58 4.59 -24.48
CA ALA A 95 29.93 5.12 -24.34
C ALA A 95 30.99 4.11 -24.81
N TYR A 96 30.86 2.85 -24.41
CA TYR A 96 31.76 1.76 -24.78
C TYR A 96 31.70 1.44 -26.27
N GLY A 97 30.52 1.50 -26.88
CA GLY A 97 30.33 1.35 -28.32
C GLY A 97 31.03 2.45 -29.12
N ILE A 98 30.89 3.72 -28.68
CA ILE A 98 31.59 4.87 -29.28
C ILE A 98 33.10 4.68 -29.16
N TYR A 99 33.59 4.36 -27.95
CA TYR A 99 35.01 4.11 -27.72
C TYR A 99 35.56 3.02 -28.64
N ASN A 100 34.93 1.84 -28.68
CA ASN A 100 35.42 0.73 -29.49
C ASN A 100 35.41 1.01 -30.99
N ARG A 101 34.44 1.79 -31.47
CA ARG A 101 34.34 2.15 -32.88
C ARG A 101 35.46 3.11 -33.31
N PHE A 102 35.88 4.01 -32.42
CA PHE A 102 36.77 5.12 -32.79
C PHE A 102 38.17 5.06 -32.17
N LYS A 103 38.45 4.12 -31.24
CA LYS A 103 39.75 4.01 -30.54
C LYS A 103 40.99 3.92 -31.43
N ASN A 104 40.85 3.45 -32.68
CA ASN A 104 41.94 3.31 -33.63
C ASN A 104 41.96 4.42 -34.71
N SER A 105 40.98 5.32 -34.73
CA SER A 105 40.78 6.30 -35.80
C SER A 105 40.61 7.74 -35.31
N LYS A 106 40.44 7.95 -34.01
CA LYS A 106 40.29 9.26 -33.38
C LYS A 106 41.18 9.40 -32.15
N SER A 107 41.54 10.64 -31.83
CA SER A 107 42.20 10.95 -30.58
C SER A 107 41.30 10.67 -29.38
N GLU A 108 41.91 10.44 -28.21
CA GLU A 108 41.17 10.24 -26.96
C GLU A 108 40.22 11.41 -26.65
N GLN A 109 40.66 12.65 -26.91
CA GLN A 109 39.86 13.85 -26.67
C GLN A 109 38.62 13.89 -27.58
N GLU A 110 38.76 13.55 -28.87
CA GLU A 110 37.61 13.47 -29.77
C GLU A 110 36.61 12.39 -29.32
N ILE A 111 37.10 11.24 -28.85
CA ILE A 111 36.24 10.16 -28.36
C ILE A 111 35.51 10.60 -27.09
N LYS A 112 36.20 11.26 -26.15
CA LYS A 112 35.59 11.83 -24.94
C LYS A 112 34.49 12.83 -25.29
N THR A 113 34.75 13.77 -26.21
CA THR A 113 33.75 14.73 -26.67
C THR A 113 32.54 14.03 -27.28
N LEU A 114 32.74 13.02 -28.13
CA LEU A 114 31.63 12.25 -28.72
C LEU A 114 30.77 11.57 -27.65
N ILE A 115 31.40 10.96 -26.64
CA ILE A 115 30.68 10.32 -25.53
C ILE A 115 29.91 11.37 -24.73
N ILE A 116 30.54 12.49 -24.37
CA ILE A 116 29.95 13.58 -23.60
C ILE A 116 28.71 14.13 -24.32
N GLU A 117 28.85 14.50 -25.59
CA GLU A 117 27.75 15.08 -26.38
C GLU A 117 26.63 14.08 -26.62
N THR A 118 26.94 12.79 -26.71
CA THR A 118 25.92 11.74 -26.85
C THR A 118 25.14 11.54 -25.55
N LEU A 119 25.80 11.56 -24.39
CA LEU A 119 25.16 11.28 -23.10
C LEU A 119 24.49 12.50 -22.46
N ARG A 120 25.00 13.72 -22.72
CA ARG A 120 24.51 14.99 -22.15
C ARG A 120 22.99 15.21 -22.30
N PRO A 121 22.34 14.95 -23.45
CA PRO A 121 20.90 15.19 -23.61
C PRO A 121 20.02 14.12 -22.96
N LEU A 122 20.58 12.99 -22.52
CA LEU A 122 19.78 11.89 -21.97
C LEU A 122 19.09 12.32 -20.67
N ARG A 123 17.79 12.03 -20.60
CA ARG A 123 16.95 12.29 -19.43
C ARG A 123 16.11 11.06 -19.12
N TYR A 124 15.95 10.78 -17.84
CA TYR A 124 15.21 9.63 -17.31
C TYR A 124 14.13 10.10 -16.34
N PHE A 125 13.21 9.22 -15.97
CA PHE A 125 12.19 9.49 -14.95
C PHE A 125 11.42 10.80 -15.20
N ASN A 126 10.88 10.95 -16.42
CA ASN A 126 10.15 12.15 -16.87
C ASN A 126 10.94 13.45 -16.72
N GLY A 127 12.23 13.44 -17.08
CA GLY A 127 13.08 14.63 -17.07
C GLY A 127 13.84 14.87 -15.76
N ARG A 128 13.55 14.12 -14.70
CA ARG A 128 14.19 14.32 -13.38
C ARG A 128 15.55 13.66 -13.25
N GLY A 129 15.77 12.54 -13.94
CA GLY A 129 17.02 11.79 -13.89
C GLY A 129 17.98 12.22 -15.00
N TYR A 130 19.27 12.25 -14.68
CA TYR A 130 20.35 12.55 -15.62
C TYR A 130 21.61 11.77 -15.25
N ILE A 131 22.57 11.73 -16.19
CA ILE A 131 23.90 11.15 -15.97
C ILE A 131 24.90 12.29 -15.88
N TYR A 132 25.86 12.15 -14.98
CA TYR A 132 27.07 12.98 -14.92
C TYR A 132 28.30 12.08 -15.12
N ILE A 133 29.43 12.68 -15.49
CA ILE A 133 30.70 11.97 -15.66
C ILE A 133 31.75 12.68 -14.83
N ILE A 134 32.45 11.93 -13.97
CA ILE A 134 33.56 12.39 -13.15
C ILE A 134 34.74 11.45 -13.41
N ASN A 135 35.97 11.98 -13.43
CA ASN A 135 37.16 11.16 -13.55
C ASN A 135 37.62 10.61 -12.18
N MET A 136 38.59 9.68 -12.19
CA MET A 136 39.09 9.06 -10.95
C MET A 136 39.87 10.02 -10.03
N ASP A 137 40.12 11.24 -10.47
CA ASP A 137 40.75 12.32 -9.71
C ASP A 137 39.71 13.29 -9.10
N GLY A 138 38.40 13.07 -9.38
CA GLY A 138 37.30 13.86 -8.83
C GLY A 138 36.91 15.09 -9.65
N TYR A 139 37.48 15.28 -10.84
CA TYR A 139 37.12 16.37 -11.74
C TYR A 139 35.90 16.02 -12.59
N THR A 140 34.94 16.93 -12.62
CA THR A 140 33.73 16.79 -13.44
C THR A 140 34.06 16.91 -14.91
N GLN A 141 33.69 15.89 -15.69
CA GLN A 141 33.84 15.86 -17.14
C GLN A 141 32.54 16.27 -17.85
N MET A 142 31.38 15.98 -17.25
CA MET A 142 30.07 16.35 -17.79
C MET A 142 29.05 16.44 -16.67
N HIS A 143 28.30 17.54 -16.59
CA HIS A 143 27.16 17.68 -15.70
C HIS A 143 26.03 18.47 -16.39
N PRO A 144 24.90 17.84 -16.73
CA PRO A 144 23.93 18.45 -17.63
C PRO A 144 23.03 19.51 -16.97
N ILE A 145 22.93 19.49 -15.62
CA ILE A 145 22.15 20.48 -14.84
C ILE A 145 23.00 21.67 -14.36
N THR A 146 24.29 21.45 -14.10
CA THR A 146 25.23 22.47 -13.61
C THR A 146 26.51 22.44 -14.45
N PRO A 147 26.45 22.82 -15.75
CA PRO A 147 27.60 22.79 -16.64
C PRO A 147 28.77 23.66 -16.14
N GLU A 148 28.50 24.67 -15.32
CA GLU A 148 29.50 25.54 -14.70
C GLU A 148 30.47 24.79 -13.78
N LYS A 149 30.11 23.58 -13.32
CA LYS A 149 30.98 22.71 -12.52
C LYS A 149 31.90 21.84 -13.36
N GLU A 150 31.73 21.78 -14.67
CA GLU A 150 32.62 21.02 -15.55
C GLU A 150 34.05 21.59 -15.47
N GLY A 151 35.05 20.71 -15.45
CA GLY A 151 36.45 21.07 -15.23
C GLY A 151 36.84 21.34 -13.76
N HIS A 152 35.89 21.37 -12.83
CA HIS A 152 36.15 21.62 -11.41
C HIS A 152 36.17 20.33 -10.59
N LEU A 153 36.97 20.34 -9.52
CA LEU A 153 37.05 19.28 -8.52
C LEU A 153 35.80 19.32 -7.62
N LEU A 154 35.10 18.19 -7.48
CA LEU A 154 33.87 18.09 -6.65
C LEU A 154 34.04 17.25 -5.38
N THR A 155 35.28 17.00 -4.95
CA THR A 155 35.56 16.15 -3.78
C THR A 155 35.01 16.71 -2.47
N ASP A 156 34.73 18.01 -2.40
CA ASP A 156 34.24 18.65 -1.18
C ASP A 156 32.70 18.63 -1.04
N ILE A 157 31.99 18.04 -2.00
CA ILE A 157 30.53 17.90 -1.93
C ILE A 157 30.15 16.91 -0.82
N LYS A 158 29.33 17.39 0.12
CA LYS A 158 28.77 16.61 1.21
C LYS A 158 27.28 16.35 1.00
N ASP A 159 26.83 15.16 1.39
CA ASP A 159 25.41 14.87 1.53
C ASP A 159 24.82 15.48 2.82
N ILE A 160 23.52 15.27 3.05
CA ILE A 160 22.80 15.72 4.25
C ILE A 160 23.36 15.16 5.57
N SER A 161 24.12 14.06 5.51
CA SER A 161 24.77 13.43 6.66
C SER A 161 26.20 13.94 6.88
N GLY A 162 26.69 14.83 6.01
CA GLY A 162 28.04 15.39 6.06
C GLY A 162 29.11 14.53 5.38
N LYS A 163 28.72 13.47 4.66
CA LYS A 163 29.62 12.50 4.02
C LYS A 163 30.04 12.97 2.62
N TYR A 164 31.31 12.79 2.28
CA TYR A 164 31.88 13.23 1.00
C TYR A 164 31.56 12.24 -0.13
N VAL A 165 30.48 12.51 -0.85
CA VAL A 165 29.89 11.58 -1.83
C VAL A 165 30.89 11.15 -2.91
N ILE A 166 31.54 12.10 -3.57
CA ILE A 166 32.46 11.83 -4.68
C ILE A 166 33.71 11.09 -4.20
N GLN A 167 34.21 11.41 -3.01
CA GLN A 167 35.38 10.73 -2.45
C GLN A 167 35.07 9.26 -2.15
N ASP A 168 33.88 8.99 -1.61
CA ASP A 168 33.45 7.62 -1.32
C ASP A 168 33.19 6.81 -2.58
N GLU A 169 32.59 7.41 -3.62
CA GLU A 169 32.42 6.77 -4.94
C GLU A 169 33.77 6.39 -5.55
N ILE A 170 34.75 7.30 -5.56
CA ILE A 170 36.10 7.03 -6.07
C ILE A 170 36.77 5.92 -5.26
N LYS A 171 36.64 5.96 -3.93
CA LYS A 171 37.20 4.94 -3.03
C LYS A 171 36.59 3.56 -3.30
N LEU A 172 35.27 3.47 -3.49
CA LEU A 172 34.58 2.24 -3.83
C LEU A 172 35.05 1.67 -5.17
N MET A 173 35.19 2.52 -6.19
CA MET A 173 35.67 2.11 -7.51
C MET A 173 37.13 1.65 -7.50
N ARG A 174 37.98 2.24 -6.64
CA ARG A 174 39.38 1.80 -6.49
C ARG A 174 39.51 0.47 -5.74
N ASN A 175 38.62 0.20 -4.80
CA ASN A 175 38.66 -0.99 -3.96
C ASN A 175 38.01 -2.23 -4.61
N ASN A 176 37.07 -2.04 -5.54
CA ASN A 176 36.40 -3.13 -6.28
C ASN A 176 37.23 -3.62 -7.50
N LYS A 177 38.54 -3.79 -7.33
CA LYS A 177 39.39 -4.40 -8.37
C LYS A 177 39.22 -5.91 -8.44
#